data_AF-A0A833PR68-F1
#
_entry.id   AF-A0A833PR68-F1
#
_cell.length_a   1.000
_cell.length_b   1.000
_cell.length_c   1.000
_cell.angle_alpha   90.00
_cell.angle_beta   90.00
_cell.angle_gamma   90.00
#
_symmetry.space_group_name_H-M   'P 1'
#
loop_
_entity.id
_entity.type
_entity.pdbx_description
1 polymer ?
#
loop_
_entity_poly.entity_id
_entity_poly.type
_entity_poly.pdbx_seq_one_letter_code
_entity_poly.pdbx_strand_id
1 'polypeptide(L)' 'MKGMHRDVFPDLARGGFTRHREGQQRPRNVVIEFDSMETALACYNSPEYQAAKSFRDGKAVADLMIMEGIE' A
#
# COMPACT_ATOMS: atom_id res chain seq x y z
N MET A 1 10.12 -6.28 6.47
CA MET A 1 10.05 -5.31 5.35
C MET A 1 11.23 -4.33 5.41
N LYS A 2 12.46 -4.85 5.39
CA LYS A 2 13.69 -4.07 5.28
C LYS A 2 14.27 -4.48 3.91
N GLY A 3 13.99 -3.72 2.85
CA GLY A 3 14.48 -4.11 1.52
C GLY A 3 13.72 -3.58 0.31
N MET A 4 12.47 -3.12 0.42
CA MET A 4 11.87 -2.35 -0.67
C MET A 4 12.44 -0.93 -0.56
N HIS A 5 13.45 -0.65 -1.39
CA HIS A 5 14.23 0.59 -1.37
C HIS A 5 13.31 1.80 -1.24
N ARG A 6 13.61 2.67 -0.27
CA ARG A 6 12.88 3.93 -0.02
C ARG A 6 13.05 4.94 -1.15
N ASP A 7 13.86 4.59 -2.15
CA ASP A 7 14.36 5.49 -3.20
C ASP A 7 13.73 5.23 -4.57
N VAL A 8 12.84 4.23 -4.70
CA VAL A 8 12.24 3.84 -5.99
C VAL A 8 10.80 4.34 -6.14
N PHE A 9 10.03 4.48 -5.05
CA PHE A 9 8.66 5.01 -5.10
C PHE A 9 8.36 5.84 -3.84
N PRO A 10 8.10 7.15 -3.94
CA PRO A 10 7.77 7.97 -2.78
C PRO A 10 6.36 7.64 -2.26
N ASP A 11 6.24 7.36 -0.97
CA ASP A 11 4.93 7.27 -0.33
C ASP A 11 4.27 8.65 -0.33
N LEU A 12 3.10 8.79 -0.97
CA LEU A 12 2.30 10.00 -0.88
C LEU A 12 1.73 10.20 0.53
N ALA A 13 1.39 9.10 1.22
CA ALA A 13 0.98 9.11 2.61
C ALA A 13 1.29 7.78 3.30
N ARG A 14 1.73 7.80 4.56
CA ARG A 14 2.02 6.58 5.33
C ARG A 14 1.77 6.74 6.82
N GLY A 15 0.54 6.46 7.26
CA GLY A 15 0.18 6.35 8.68
C GLY A 15 0.20 7.67 9.47
N GLY A 16 0.16 8.82 8.79
CA GLY A 16 0.01 10.13 9.43
C GLY A 16 -1.38 10.35 10.01
N PHE A 17 -1.58 11.53 10.64
CA PHE A 17 -2.89 11.93 11.14
C PHE A 17 -3.93 11.89 10.01
N THR A 18 -5.05 11.22 10.26
CA THR A 18 -6.16 11.15 9.31
C THR A 18 -7.42 11.70 9.96
N ARG A 19 -8.14 12.52 9.20
CA ARG A 19 -9.44 13.04 9.62
C ARG A 19 -10.49 12.50 8.67
N HIS A 20 -11.09 11.40 9.05
CA HIS A 20 -12.15 10.75 8.30
C HIS A 20 -13.41 11.65 8.22
N ARG A 21 -14.20 11.49 7.15
CA ARG A 21 -15.41 12.29 6.92
C ARG A 21 -16.65 11.43 6.83
N GLU A 22 -16.61 10.32 6.10
CA GLU A 22 -17.75 9.45 5.84
C GLU A 22 -17.29 7.99 5.65
N GLY A 23 -18.11 7.01 6.02
CA GLY A 23 -17.82 5.58 5.86
C GLY A 23 -17.20 4.89 7.08
N GLN A 24 -16.39 3.86 6.85
CA GLN A 24 -15.68 3.14 7.91
C GLN A 24 -14.17 3.44 7.85
N GLN A 25 -13.60 3.82 8.99
CA GLN A 25 -12.20 4.20 9.09
C GLN A 25 -11.31 3.02 9.50
N ARG A 26 -10.07 3.00 8.97
CA ARG A 26 -8.95 2.24 9.52
C ARG A 26 -7.94 3.17 10.22
N PRO A 27 -7.28 2.73 11.32
CA PRO A 27 -6.34 3.56 12.07
C PRO A 27 -5.04 3.86 11.30
N ARG A 28 -4.74 3.10 10.24
CA ARG A 28 -3.55 3.27 9.41
C ARG A 28 -3.95 3.27 7.95
N ASN A 29 -3.55 4.33 7.24
CA ASN A 29 -3.78 4.51 5.81
C ASN A 29 -2.43 4.71 5.11
N VAL A 30 -2.26 4.12 3.94
CA VAL A 30 -1.04 4.22 3.12
C VAL A 30 -1.46 4.47 1.68
N VAL A 31 -0.84 5.44 1.04
CA VAL A 31 -1.00 5.75 -0.38
C VAL A 31 0.39 5.71 -1.01
N ILE A 32 0.55 4.85 -2.02
CA ILE A 32 1.79 4.61 -2.73
C ILE A 32 1.51 4.92 -4.20
N GLU A 33 2.31 5.79 -4.79
CA GLU A 33 2.27 6.09 -6.22
C GLU A 33 3.29 5.18 -6.95
N PHE A 34 2.90 4.71 -8.12
CA PHE A 34 3.74 3.94 -9.02
C PHE A 34 3.67 4.57 -10.41
N ASP A 35 4.73 4.40 -11.19
CA ASP A 35 4.81 4.93 -12.57
C ASP A 35 3.75 4.31 -13.51
N SER A 36 3.25 3.11 -13.19
CA SER A 36 2.20 2.44 -13.96
C SER A 36 1.43 1.39 -13.16
N MET A 37 0.22 1.06 -13.62
CA MET A 37 -0.60 -0.04 -13.10
C MET A 37 0.11 -1.39 -13.15
N GLU A 38 0.86 -1.64 -14.24
CA GLU A 38 1.66 -2.86 -14.37
C GLU A 38 2.72 -2.95 -13.27
N THR A 39 3.41 -1.85 -12.97
CA THR A 39 4.42 -1.79 -11.91
C THR A 39 3.80 -2.03 -10.53
N ALA A 40 2.64 -1.45 -10.26
CA ALA A 40 1.92 -1.67 -9.01
C ALA A 40 1.47 -3.13 -8.84
N LEU A 41 0.95 -3.75 -9.91
CA LEU A 41 0.55 -5.16 -9.92
C LEU A 41 1.75 -6.08 -9.77
N ALA A 42 2.87 -5.81 -10.46
CA ALA A 42 4.11 -6.56 -10.33
C ALA A 42 4.65 -6.50 -8.90
N CYS A 43 4.62 -5.31 -8.27
CA CYS A 43 4.99 -5.14 -6.87
C CYS A 43 4.11 -5.99 -5.95
N TYR A 44 2.78 -5.91 -6.09
CA TYR A 44 1.87 -6.69 -5.25
C TYR A 44 2.06 -8.20 -5.43
N ASN A 45 2.23 -8.67 -6.67
CA ASN A 45 2.39 -10.09 -6.97
C ASN A 45 3.80 -10.64 -6.70
N SER A 46 4.78 -9.78 -6.39
CA SER A 46 6.15 -10.21 -6.15
C SER A 46 6.27 -11.20 -4.98
N PRO A 47 7.17 -12.20 -5.06
CA PRO A 47 7.43 -13.12 -3.96
C PRO A 47 7.80 -12.38 -2.66
N GLU A 48 8.56 -11.30 -2.76
CA GLU A 48 9.01 -10.49 -1.63
C GLU A 48 7.83 -9.80 -0.95
N TYR A 49 6.92 -9.19 -1.71
CA TYR A 49 5.73 -8.55 -1.16
C TYR A 49 4.77 -9.58 -0.57
N GLN A 50 4.52 -10.71 -1.25
CA GLN A 50 3.63 -11.76 -0.74
C GLN A 50 4.17 -12.39 0.55
N ALA A 51 5.47 -12.68 0.62
CA ALA A 51 6.12 -13.10 1.85
C ALA A 51 5.95 -12.06 2.96
N ALA A 52 6.11 -10.77 2.65
CA ALA A 52 5.91 -9.70 3.61
C ALA A 52 4.43 -9.53 4.04
N LYS A 53 3.48 -9.72 3.13
CA LYS A 53 2.04 -9.71 3.39
C LYS A 53 1.64 -10.84 4.32
N SER A 54 2.24 -12.02 4.22
CA SER A 54 1.91 -13.17 5.08
C SER A 54 2.04 -12.87 6.58
N PHE A 55 2.94 -11.96 6.98
CA PHE A 55 3.05 -11.54 8.38
C PHE A 55 1.83 -10.77 8.90
N ARG A 56 1.01 -10.23 7.99
CA ARG A 56 -0.23 -9.50 8.30
C ARG A 56 -1.43 -10.44 8.42
N ASP A 57 -1.40 -11.62 7.79
CA ASP A 57 -2.54 -12.53 7.76
C ASP A 57 -2.95 -12.96 9.18
N GLY A 58 -4.24 -12.84 9.49
CA GLY A 58 -4.81 -13.08 10.83
C GLY A 58 -4.47 -12.03 11.90
N LYS A 59 -3.57 -11.07 11.63
CA LYS A 59 -3.12 -10.04 12.60
C LYS A 59 -3.67 -8.65 12.34
N ALA A 60 -4.13 -8.39 11.11
CA ALA A 60 -4.82 -7.16 10.78
C ALA A 60 -5.86 -7.39 9.69
N VAL A 61 -6.92 -6.58 9.74
CA VAL A 61 -7.85 -6.43 8.62
C VAL A 61 -7.37 -5.25 7.78
N ALA A 62 -7.19 -5.46 6.48
CA ALA A 62 -6.81 -4.40 5.56
C ALA A 62 -7.61 -4.50 4.27
N ASP A 63 -8.08 -3.36 3.82
CA ASP A 63 -8.67 -3.17 2.50
C ASP A 63 -7.54 -2.63 1.61
N LEU A 64 -7.28 -3.30 0.48
CA LEU A 64 -6.24 -2.93 -0.47
C LEU A 64 -6.84 -2.87 -1.85
N MET A 65 -6.58 -1.77 -2.54
CA MET A 65 -6.93 -1.59 -3.94
C MET A 65 -5.73 -1.04 -4.71
N ILE A 66 -5.67 -1.39 -5.98
CA ILE A 66 -4.76 -0.80 -6.96
C ILE A 66 -5.68 -0.21 -8.03
N MET A 67 -5.45 1.05 -8.40
CA MET A 67 -6.30 1.78 -9.31
C MET A 67 -5.44 2.62 -10.25
N GLU A 68 -5.94 2.82 -11.47
CA GLU A 68 -5.39 3.81 -12.38
C GLU A 68 -5.58 5.22 -11.81
N GLY A 69 -4.56 6.06 -12.00
CA GLY A 69 -4.65 7.49 -11.74
C GLY A 69 -5.50 8.20 -12.79
N ILE A 70 -5.77 9.48 -12.54
CA ILE A 70 -6.27 10.38 -13.59
C ILE A 70 -5.05 11.00 -14.30
N GLU A 71 -5.16 11.20 -15.62
CA GLU A 71 -4.23 12.03 -16.39
C GLU A 71 -4.58 13.51 -16.28
#